data_AF-A0A3S3Y0J5-F1
#
_entry.id   AF-A0A3S3Y0J5-F1
#
_cell.length_a   1.000
_cell.length_b   1.000
_cell.length_c   1.000
_cell.angle_alpha   90.00
_cell.angle_beta   90.00
_cell.angle_gamma   90.00
#
_symmetry.space_group_name_H-M   'P 1'
#
loop_
_entity.id
_entity.type
_entity.pdbx_description
1 polymer ?
#
loop_
_entity_poly.entity_id
_entity_poly.type
_entity_poly.pdbx_seq_one_letter_code
_entity_poly.pdbx_strand_id
1 'polypeptide(L)'
;GPITASAIVAHIADTSAFRTSRDLSAWLGLTPKPHSSGGKHRVGSISKMGNRYLRRLLYLGAMGVISARRKAGEQNDWLGRILATKPAKVAAVALANRMARTIWAMLRTGEVWRPV
;
A
#
# COMPACT_ATOMS: atom_id res chain seq x y z
N GLY A 1 -8.31 -9.66 4.91
CA GLY A 1 -8.80 -10.54 5.98
C GLY A 1 -9.37 -9.71 7.13
N PRO A 2 -10.18 -10.31 8.02
CA PRO A 2 -10.94 -9.58 9.04
C PRO A 2 -10.04 -8.80 10.01
N ILE A 3 -8.91 -9.37 10.47
CA ILE A 3 -7.96 -8.68 11.36
C ILE A 3 -7.45 -7.37 10.76
N THR A 4 -7.03 -7.40 9.49
CA THR A 4 -6.55 -6.20 8.79
C THR A 4 -7.65 -5.18 8.60
N ALA A 5 -8.87 -5.63 8.27
CA ALA A 5 -10.02 -4.76 8.08
C ALA A 5 -10.43 -4.06 9.39
N SER A 6 -10.58 -4.82 10.48
CA SER A 6 -10.91 -4.27 11.80
C SER A 6 -9.83 -3.31 12.31
N ALA A 7 -8.54 -3.66 12.12
CA ALA A 7 -7.44 -2.77 12.49
C ALA A 7 -7.46 -1.45 11.70
N ILE A 8 -7.74 -1.51 10.39
CA ILE A 8 -7.86 -0.32 9.54
C ILE A 8 -8.99 0.59 10.04
N VAL A 9 -10.19 0.04 10.25
CA VAL A 9 -11.36 0.83 10.69
C VAL A 9 -11.13 1.42 12.08
N ALA A 10 -10.52 0.66 12.99
CA ALA A 10 -10.24 1.14 14.35
C ALA A 10 -9.21 2.30 14.38
N HIS A 11 -8.24 2.31 13.44
CA HIS A 11 -7.20 3.34 13.40
C HIS A 11 -7.50 4.50 12.46
N ILE A 12 -8.34 4.28 11.45
CA ILE A 12 -8.77 5.27 10.46
C ILE A 12 -10.27 5.48 10.70
N ALA A 13 -10.59 6.05 11.87
CA ALA A 13 -11.96 6.34 12.27
C ALA A 13 -12.59 7.46 11.44
N ASP A 14 -11.77 8.43 11.00
CA ASP A 14 -12.20 9.52 10.13
C ASP A 14 -11.21 9.69 8.96
N THR A 15 -11.71 9.46 7.74
CA THR A 15 -10.91 9.65 6.52
C THR A 15 -10.79 11.11 6.09
N SER A 16 -11.64 12.00 6.63
CA SER A 16 -11.61 13.44 6.36
C SER A 16 -10.32 14.11 6.83
N ALA A 17 -9.64 13.49 7.82
CA ALA A 17 -8.31 13.87 8.27
C ALA A 17 -7.23 13.83 7.17
N PHE A 18 -7.48 13.12 6.06
CA PHE A 18 -6.57 13.02 4.92
C PHE A 18 -7.17 13.69 3.69
N ARG A 19 -6.48 14.70 3.15
CA ARG A 19 -6.93 15.41 1.94
C ARG A 19 -6.94 14.49 0.71
N THR A 20 -5.91 13.65 0.61
CA THR A 20 -5.73 12.72 -0.51
C THR A 20 -5.33 11.31 -0.06
N SER A 21 -5.55 10.31 -0.92
CA SER A 21 -5.08 8.95 -0.69
C SER A 21 -3.55 8.85 -0.50
N ARG A 22 -2.79 9.81 -1.05
CA ARG A 22 -1.34 9.86 -0.93
C ARG A 22 -0.93 10.25 0.50
N ASP A 23 -1.72 11.09 1.15
CA ASP A 23 -1.48 11.53 2.54
C ASP A 23 -1.66 10.35 3.50
N LEU A 24 -2.72 9.55 3.33
CA LEU A 24 -2.89 8.31 4.10
C LEU A 24 -1.70 7.36 3.87
N SER A 25 -1.29 7.18 2.61
CA SER A 25 -0.19 6.28 2.27
C SER A 25 1.13 6.72 2.89
N ALA A 26 1.38 8.04 2.95
CA ALA A 26 2.54 8.61 3.62
C ALA A 26 2.45 8.45 5.15
N TRP A 27 1.28 8.66 5.74
CA TRP A 27 1.03 8.45 7.16
C TRP A 27 1.17 6.98 7.59
N LEU A 28 0.88 6.03 6.71
CA LEU A 28 1.15 4.60 6.92
C LEU A 28 2.65 4.24 6.75
N GLY A 29 3.45 5.14 6.18
CA GLY A 29 4.84 4.86 5.81
C GLY A 29 4.97 3.87 4.66
N LEU A 30 4.06 3.94 3.68
CA LEU A 30 4.09 3.14 2.44
C LEU A 30 4.67 3.92 1.26
N THR A 31 5.14 5.15 1.50
CA THR A 31 5.79 5.98 0.51
C THR A 31 7.31 6.07 0.77
N PRO A 32 8.12 6.17 -0.30
CA PRO A 32 9.54 6.45 -0.15
C PRO A 32 9.75 7.86 0.39
N LYS A 33 10.80 8.03 1.21
CA LYS A 33 11.19 9.33 1.75
C LYS A 33 11.86 10.16 0.65
N PRO A 34 11.35 11.37 0.32
CA PRO A 34 12.05 12.26 -0.58
C PRO A 34 13.31 12.80 0.11
N HIS A 35 14.44 12.71 -0.58
CA HIS A 35 15.70 13.34 -0.19
C HIS A 35 16.11 14.29 -1.32
N SER A 36 15.87 15.58 -1.12
CA SER A 36 16.24 16.62 -2.07
C SER A 36 17.23 17.56 -1.40
N SER A 37 18.44 17.65 -1.95
CA SER A 37 19.45 18.64 -1.56
C SER A 37 20.04 19.28 -2.82
N GLY A 38 20.32 20.58 -2.78
CA GLY A 38 20.95 21.32 -3.88
C GLY A 38 20.27 21.16 -5.24
N GLY A 39 18.94 21.12 -5.30
CA GLY A 39 18.18 21.00 -6.55
C GLY A 39 18.09 19.60 -7.17
N LYS A 40 18.72 18.56 -6.56
CA LYS A 40 18.63 17.17 -7.05
C LYS A 40 17.57 16.40 -6.28
N HIS A 41 16.50 15.96 -6.95
CA HIS A 41 15.46 15.13 -6.36
C HIS A 41 15.88 13.65 -6.36
N ARG A 42 16.08 13.05 -5.17
CA ARG A 42 16.32 11.60 -5.03
C ARG A 42 15.21 10.95 -4.21
N VAL A 43 14.71 9.83 -4.72
CA VAL A 43 13.73 8.99 -4.01
C VAL A 43 14.50 8.01 -3.13
N GLY A 44 14.36 8.14 -1.82
CA GLY A 44 15.06 7.32 -0.83
C GLY A 44 14.32 6.02 -0.48
N SER A 45 14.75 5.41 0.63
CA SER A 45 14.09 4.23 1.19
C SER A 45 12.68 4.53 1.71
N ILE A 46 11.89 3.49 1.95
CA ILE A 46 10.55 3.60 2.52
C ILE A 46 10.63 4.32 3.86
N SER A 47 9.78 5.32 4.05
CA SER A 47 9.64 5.99 5.34
C SER A 47 9.22 4.96 6.40
N LYS A 48 10.07 4.70 7.39
CA LYS A 48 9.70 3.88 8.56
C LYS A 48 8.79 4.64 9.54
N MET A 49 8.47 5.89 9.23
CA MET A 49 7.55 6.72 10.01
C MET A 49 6.10 6.32 9.78
N GLY A 50 5.22 6.65 10.73
CA GLY A 50 3.82 6.25 10.68
C GLY A 50 3.50 4.96 11.43
N ASN A 51 2.29 4.44 11.20
CA ASN A 51 1.76 3.30 11.94
C ASN A 51 2.42 1.97 11.50
N ARG A 52 3.35 1.48 12.33
CA ARG A 52 4.10 0.22 12.08
C ARG A 52 3.19 -1.01 12.01
N TYR A 53 2.14 -1.04 12.80
CA TYR A 53 1.21 -2.18 12.87
C TYR A 53 0.41 -2.29 11.57
N LEU A 54 -0.23 -1.21 11.13
CA LEU A 54 -0.97 -1.17 9.87
C LEU A 54 -0.05 -1.43 8.66
N ARG A 55 1.15 -0.87 8.66
CA ARG A 55 2.14 -1.13 7.61
C ARG A 55 2.49 -2.62 7.52
N ARG A 56 2.72 -3.27 8.67
CA ARG A 56 2.99 -4.71 8.72
C ARG A 56 1.81 -5.52 8.18
N LEU A 57 0.58 -5.20 8.58
CA LEU A 57 -0.62 -5.90 8.12
C LEU A 57 -0.81 -5.78 6.61
N LEU A 58 -0.65 -4.58 6.06
CA LEU A 58 -0.76 -4.34 4.62
C LEU A 58 0.36 -5.06 3.84
N TYR A 59 1.59 -5.04 4.36
CA TYR A 59 2.70 -5.77 3.76
C TYR A 59 2.47 -7.30 3.76
N LEU A 60 2.01 -7.87 4.88
CA LEU A 60 1.70 -9.29 4.98
C LEU A 60 0.54 -9.68 4.05
N GLY A 61 -0.49 -8.84 3.97
CA GLY A 61 -1.59 -9.02 3.02
C GLY A 61 -1.11 -9.03 1.57
N ALA A 62 -0.25 -8.07 1.21
CA ALA A 62 0.35 -8.01 -0.12
C ALA A 62 1.23 -9.22 -0.45
N MET A 63 2.03 -9.70 0.51
CA MET A 63 2.82 -10.93 0.36
C MET A 63 1.95 -12.17 0.19
N GLY A 64 0.81 -12.23 0.89
CA GLY A 64 -0.18 -13.29 0.72
C GLY A 64 -0.75 -13.32 -0.71
N VAL A 65 -1.10 -12.15 -1.26
CA VAL A 65 -1.54 -12.03 -2.66
C VAL A 65 -0.47 -12.50 -3.63
N ILE A 66 0.79 -12.05 -3.46
CA ILE A 66 1.90 -12.48 -4.32
C ILE A 66 2.12 -13.99 -4.24
N SER A 67 2.03 -14.58 -3.05
CA SER A 67 2.19 -16.02 -2.84
C SER A 67 1.07 -16.83 -3.52
N ALA A 68 -0.19 -16.41 -3.34
CA ALA A 68 -1.34 -17.06 -3.97
C ALA A 68 -1.25 -17.00 -5.51
N ARG A 69 -0.84 -15.85 -6.05
CA ARG A 69 -0.70 -15.66 -7.49
C ARG A 69 0.40 -16.49 -8.12
N ARG A 70 1.53 -16.65 -7.43
CA ARG A 70 2.61 -17.55 -7.88
C ARG A 70 2.12 -18.99 -8.02
N LYS A 71 1.21 -19.44 -7.17
CA LYS A 71 0.58 -20.77 -7.28
C LYS A 71 -0.42 -20.85 -8.44
N ALA A 72 -1.14 -19.76 -8.70
CA ALA A 72 -2.15 -19.70 -9.77
C ALA A 72 -1.58 -19.47 -11.19
N GLY A 73 -0.32 -19.03 -11.32
CA GLY A 73 0.31 -18.77 -12.62
C GLY A 73 -0.10 -17.44 -13.28
N GLU A 74 -0.85 -16.58 -12.59
CA GLU A 74 -1.38 -15.32 -13.14
C GLU A 74 -0.34 -14.18 -13.17
N GLN A 75 0.10 -13.81 -14.38
CA GLN A 75 1.19 -12.82 -14.56
C GLN A 75 0.85 -11.65 -15.51
N ASN A 76 -0.30 -11.65 -16.19
CA ASN A 76 -0.61 -10.68 -17.25
C ASN A 76 -1.18 -9.32 -16.79
N ASP A 77 -0.94 -8.92 -15.55
CA ASP A 77 -1.46 -7.67 -15.01
C ASP A 77 -0.34 -6.72 -14.52
N TRP A 78 -0.77 -5.60 -13.92
CA TRP A 78 0.15 -4.62 -13.34
C TRP A 78 1.13 -5.21 -12.31
N LEU A 79 0.67 -6.13 -11.44
CA LEU A 79 1.53 -6.70 -10.40
C LEU A 79 2.54 -7.69 -11.01
N GLY A 80 2.13 -8.47 -12.00
CA GLY A 80 3.02 -9.37 -12.74
C GLY A 80 4.16 -8.61 -13.43
N ARG A 81 3.86 -7.48 -14.09
CA ARG A 81 4.88 -6.61 -14.71
C ARG A 81 5.90 -6.06 -13.71
N ILE A 82 5.46 -5.73 -12.48
CA ILE A 82 6.36 -5.30 -11.42
C ILE A 82 7.22 -6.47 -10.93
N LEU A 83 6.61 -7.65 -10.71
CA LEU A 83 7.32 -8.85 -10.26
C LEU A 83 8.35 -9.34 -11.28
N ALA A 84 8.14 -9.08 -12.58
CA ALA A 84 9.10 -9.39 -13.64
C ALA A 84 10.36 -8.50 -13.58
N THR A 85 10.26 -7.29 -13.02
CA THR A 85 11.36 -6.31 -13.04
C THR A 85 11.94 -5.97 -11.66
N LYS A 86 11.24 -6.31 -10.58
CA LYS A 86 11.60 -5.93 -9.20
C LYS A 86 11.51 -7.11 -8.23
N PRO A 87 12.35 -7.11 -7.16
CA PRO A 87 12.25 -8.12 -6.12
C PRO A 87 10.86 -8.15 -5.46
N ALA A 88 10.41 -9.34 -5.05
CA ALA A 88 9.08 -9.55 -4.48
C ALA A 88 8.75 -8.61 -3.31
N LYS A 89 9.73 -8.30 -2.45
CA LYS A 89 9.52 -7.38 -1.31
C LYS A 89 9.22 -5.94 -1.78
N VAL A 90 9.83 -5.49 -2.87
CA VAL A 90 9.56 -4.17 -3.47
C VAL A 90 8.17 -4.16 -4.11
N ALA A 91 7.82 -5.23 -4.83
CA ALA A 91 6.48 -5.40 -5.39
C ALA A 91 5.40 -5.44 -4.29
N ALA A 92 5.67 -6.10 -3.16
CA ALA A 92 4.76 -6.16 -2.02
C ALA A 92 4.49 -4.78 -1.42
N VAL A 93 5.51 -3.93 -1.32
CA VAL A 93 5.33 -2.54 -0.86
C VAL A 93 4.50 -1.74 -1.86
N ALA A 94 4.78 -1.88 -3.16
CA ALA A 94 3.99 -1.21 -4.19
C ALA A 94 2.52 -1.63 -4.15
N LEU A 95 2.26 -2.93 -3.98
CA LEU A 95 0.92 -3.48 -3.83
C LEU A 95 0.25 -2.97 -2.53
N ALA A 96 0.95 -2.98 -1.40
CA ALA A 96 0.44 -2.44 -0.14
C ALA A 96 0.06 -0.95 -0.26
N ASN A 97 0.87 -0.16 -0.97
CA ASN A 97 0.56 1.24 -1.26
C ASN A 97 -0.69 1.37 -2.14
N ARG A 98 -0.85 0.53 -3.17
CA ARG A 98 -2.08 0.50 -3.98
C ARG A 98 -3.31 0.13 -3.13
N MET A 99 -3.19 -0.90 -2.29
CA MET A 99 -4.25 -1.31 -1.36
C MET A 99 -4.65 -0.18 -0.41
N ALA A 100 -3.68 0.52 0.18
CA ALA A 100 -3.95 1.66 1.08
C ALA A 100 -4.77 2.76 0.39
N ARG A 101 -4.45 3.08 -0.85
CA ARG A 101 -5.18 4.08 -1.64
C ARG A 101 -6.58 3.63 -1.99
N THR A 102 -6.75 2.34 -2.31
CA THR A 102 -8.06 1.74 -2.55
C THR A 102 -8.92 1.74 -1.28
N ILE A 103 -8.36 1.34 -0.14
CA ILE A 103 -9.03 1.38 1.16
C ILE A 103 -9.50 2.79 1.49
N TRP A 104 -8.65 3.80 1.30
CA TRP A 104 -9.03 5.20 1.52
C TRP A 104 -10.20 5.62 0.62
N ALA A 105 -10.18 5.25 -0.66
CA ALA A 105 -11.27 5.57 -1.58
C ALA A 105 -12.58 4.93 -1.12
N MET A 106 -12.56 3.63 -0.76
CA MET A 106 -13.73 2.92 -0.25
C MET A 106 -14.28 3.55 1.03
N LEU A 107 -13.41 3.90 1.97
CA LEU A 107 -13.82 4.51 3.24
C LEU A 107 -14.39 5.93 3.03
N ARG A 108 -13.92 6.66 2.01
CA ARG A 108 -14.40 8.01 1.70
C ARG A 108 -15.73 8.01 0.94
N THR A 109 -15.94 7.06 0.01
CA THR A 109 -17.17 6.99 -0.79
C THR A 109 -18.23 6.10 -0.17
N GLY A 110 -17.86 5.23 0.78
CA GLY A 110 -18.73 4.18 1.32
C GLY A 110 -18.97 3.03 0.32
N GLU A 111 -18.32 3.05 -0.84
CA GLU A 111 -18.54 2.05 -1.89
C GLU A 111 -17.71 0.78 -1.68
N VAL A 112 -18.28 -0.34 -2.10
CA VAL A 112 -17.61 -1.64 -2.09
C VAL A 112 -16.52 -1.68 -3.15
N TRP A 113 -15.42 -2.38 -2.85
CA TRP A 113 -14.31 -2.58 -3.77
C TRP A 113 -14.79 -3.16 -5.10
N ARG A 114 -14.37 -2.55 -6.21
CA ARG A 114 -14.50 -3.09 -7.56
C ARG A 114 -13.11 -3.26 -8.19
N PRO A 115 -12.79 -4.44 -8.75
CA PRO A 115 -11.58 -4.61 -9.54
C PRO A 115 -11.65 -3.71 -10.78
N VAL A 116 -10.50 -3.11 -11.13
CA VAL A 116 -10.27 -2.36 -12.37
C VAL A 116 -9.41 -3.16 -13.33
#